data_AF-H0A9L8-F1
#
_entry.id   AF-H0A9L8-F1
#
_cell.length_a   1.000
_cell.length_b   1.000
_cell.length_c   1.000
_cell.angle_alpha   90.00
_cell.angle_beta   90.00
_cell.angle_gamma   90.00
#
_symmetry.space_group_name_H-M   'P 1'
#
loop_
_entity.id
_entity.type
_entity.pdbx_description
1 polymer ?
#
loop_
_entity_poly.entity_id
_entity_poly.type
_entity_poly.pdbx_seq_one_letter_code
_entity_poly.pdbx_strand_id
1 'polypeptide(L)'
;SEDNESIEVFNAGSQDLDISDWSVNYSGIENPKDITNNGAVIESGEYAVITQDQDYSPDGVTVFQVDSFGLDNDEDEISLIYSDGQSVIDSKGHSGGCGDGKSFQRTGNYGSDWECDAPTLGEENEVSSQNE
;
A
#
# COMPACT_ATOMS: atom_id res chain seq x y z
N SER A 1 3.22 -17.85 8.65
CA SER A 1 3.34 -16.80 9.68
C SER A 1 2.25 -15.80 9.36
N GLU A 2 1.30 -15.65 10.26
CA GLU A 2 0.72 -14.34 10.61
C GLU A 2 1.96 -13.46 10.90
N ASP A 3 2.32 -12.34 10.25
CA ASP A 3 1.56 -11.25 9.63
C ASP A 3 2.46 -10.47 8.66
N ASN A 4 2.54 -10.87 7.39
CA ASN A 4 3.19 -10.03 6.37
C ASN A 4 2.18 -9.00 5.84
N GLU A 5 1.83 -8.05 6.71
CA GLU A 5 1.02 -6.90 6.35
C GLU A 5 1.83 -5.95 5.48
N SER A 6 1.25 -5.61 4.32
CA SER A 6 1.87 -4.70 3.37
C SER A 6 0.82 -3.82 2.72
N ILE A 7 1.22 -2.61 2.39
CA ILE A 7 0.47 -1.67 1.57
C ILE A 7 1.27 -1.45 0.30
N GLU A 8 0.64 -1.65 -0.86
CA GLU A 8 1.21 -1.26 -2.13
C GLU A 8 0.66 0.10 -2.56
N VAL A 9 1.55 0.98 -3.02
CA VAL A 9 1.20 2.27 -3.60
C VAL A 9 1.71 2.35 -5.03
N PHE A 10 0.96 3.06 -5.87
CA PHE A 10 1.27 3.25 -7.28
C PHE A 10 1.34 4.74 -7.64
N ASN A 11 2.43 5.17 -8.28
CA ASN A 11 2.53 6.53 -8.80
C ASN A 11 1.87 6.65 -10.18
N ALA A 12 0.57 6.97 -10.19
CA ALA A 12 -0.20 7.23 -11.41
C ALA A 12 0.16 8.55 -12.12
N GLY A 13 1.04 9.36 -11.54
CA GLY A 13 1.49 10.63 -12.11
C GLY A 13 2.45 10.43 -13.29
N SER A 14 2.65 11.50 -14.05
CA SER A 14 3.64 11.56 -15.15
C SER A 14 5.02 12.06 -14.71
N GLN A 15 5.24 12.18 -13.40
CA GLN A 15 6.47 12.69 -12.79
C GLN A 15 6.86 11.80 -11.62
N ASP A 16 8.16 11.71 -11.37
CA ASP A 16 8.70 11.08 -10.18
C ASP A 16 8.16 11.76 -8.92
N LEU A 17 7.74 10.95 -7.96
CA LEU A 17 7.10 11.40 -6.74
C LEU A 17 8.05 11.19 -5.56
N ASP A 18 8.54 12.29 -5.00
CA ASP A 18 9.27 12.27 -3.74
C ASP A 18 8.26 12.12 -2.57
N ILE A 19 8.34 10.98 -1.90
CA ILE A 19 7.50 10.64 -0.74
C ILE A 19 8.28 10.74 0.58
N SER A 20 9.43 11.42 0.58
CA SER A 20 10.18 11.66 1.82
C SER A 20 9.29 12.36 2.85
N ASP A 21 9.36 11.90 4.10
CA ASP A 21 8.57 12.38 5.23
C ASP A 21 7.05 12.19 5.08
N TRP A 22 6.58 11.42 4.09
CA TRP A 22 5.19 10.98 4.04
C TRP A 22 4.94 9.89 5.09
N SER A 23 3.70 9.79 5.53
CA SER A 23 3.28 8.79 6.53
C SER A 23 2.00 8.07 6.12
N VAL A 24 1.78 6.90 6.69
CA VAL A 24 0.54 6.13 6.57
C VAL A 24 -0.22 6.18 7.89
N ASN A 25 -1.52 6.42 7.81
CA ASN A 25 -2.44 6.25 8.93
C ASN A 25 -3.40 5.11 8.64
N TYR A 26 -3.82 4.39 9.68
CA TYR A 26 -4.80 3.31 9.60
C TYR A 26 -5.67 3.30 10.85
N SER A 27 -6.74 2.52 10.86
CA SER A 27 -7.70 2.49 11.96
C SER A 27 -7.05 2.01 13.24
N GLY A 28 -7.41 2.63 14.36
CA GLY A 28 -6.92 2.22 15.68
C GLY A 28 -5.53 2.72 16.06
N ILE A 29 -4.84 3.49 15.20
CA ILE A 29 -3.59 4.16 15.57
C ILE A 29 -3.79 5.65 15.90
N GLU A 30 -3.12 6.12 16.95
CA GLU A 30 -3.19 7.53 17.38
C GLU A 30 -2.31 8.46 16.54
N ASN A 31 -1.21 7.95 15.98
CA ASN A 31 -0.23 8.73 15.21
C ASN A 31 0.13 8.01 13.91
N PRO A 32 0.15 8.71 12.75
CA PRO A 32 0.63 8.14 11.50
C PRO A 32 2.05 7.56 11.62
N LYS A 33 2.36 6.57 10.79
CA LYS A 33 3.67 5.93 10.68
C LYS A 33 4.44 6.52 9.52
N ASP A 34 5.60 7.10 9.78
CA ASP A 34 6.50 7.59 8.74
C ASP A 34 6.91 6.42 7.83
N ILE A 35 6.80 6.62 6.51
CA ILE A 35 7.20 5.62 5.51
C ILE A 35 8.73 5.59 5.41
N THR A 36 9.33 6.78 5.34
CA THR A 36 10.78 6.98 5.20
C THR A 36 11.13 8.45 5.41
N ASN A 37 12.28 8.68 6.04
CA ASN A 37 12.82 10.02 6.28
C ASN A 37 13.97 10.37 5.31
N ASN A 38 14.25 9.52 4.33
CA ASN A 38 15.39 9.65 3.43
C ASN A 38 14.94 9.51 1.98
N GLY A 39 15.16 10.57 1.18
CA GLY A 39 15.16 10.62 -0.28
C GLY A 39 14.49 9.42 -0.97
N ALA A 40 13.18 9.33 -0.85
CA ALA A 40 12.40 8.21 -1.35
C ALA A 40 11.56 8.67 -2.52
N VAL A 41 11.88 8.11 -3.69
CA VAL A 41 11.22 8.48 -4.94
C VAL A 41 10.53 7.24 -5.49
N ILE A 42 9.25 7.39 -5.81
CA ILE A 42 8.52 6.45 -6.67
C ILE A 42 8.52 7.05 -8.07
N GLU A 43 9.22 6.42 -9.00
CA GLU A 43 9.25 6.89 -10.40
C GLU A 43 7.84 6.91 -11.01
N SER A 44 7.66 7.72 -12.05
CA SER A 44 6.38 7.78 -12.78
C SER A 44 5.98 6.40 -13.32
N GLY A 45 4.78 5.94 -12.96
CA GLY A 45 4.27 4.64 -13.41
C GLY A 45 4.84 3.43 -12.66
N GLU A 46 5.57 3.65 -11.56
CA GLU A 46 6.13 2.57 -10.75
C GLU A 46 5.34 2.34 -9.45
N TYR A 47 5.59 1.16 -8.86
CA TYR A 47 4.99 0.69 -7.63
C TYR A 47 6.01 0.72 -6.48
N ALA A 48 5.51 0.86 -5.25
CA ALA A 48 6.30 0.63 -4.06
C ALA A 48 5.49 -0.12 -3.00
N VAL A 49 6.18 -0.96 -2.25
CA VAL A 49 5.61 -1.75 -1.15
C VAL A 49 6.06 -1.17 0.17
N ILE A 50 5.13 -0.87 1.05
CA ILE A 50 5.37 -0.48 2.44
C ILE A 50 5.04 -1.71 3.29
N THR A 51 6.00 -2.21 4.07
CA THR A 51 5.82 -3.45 4.86
C THR A 51 6.51 -3.37 6.21
N GLN A 52 6.02 -4.12 7.19
CA GLN A 52 6.73 -4.33 8.46
C GLN A 52 7.77 -5.46 8.39
N ASP A 53 7.71 -6.28 7.33
CA ASP A 53 8.65 -7.39 7.12
C ASP A 53 10.04 -6.86 6.74
N GLN A 54 10.96 -6.92 7.71
CA GLN A 54 12.35 -6.46 7.55
C GLN A 54 13.19 -7.37 6.63
N ASP A 55 12.69 -8.55 6.30
CA ASP A 55 13.35 -9.49 5.39
C ASP A 55 12.75 -9.45 3.97
N TYR A 56 11.67 -8.68 3.75
CA TYR A 56 11.06 -8.52 2.42
C TYR A 56 11.90 -7.59 1.55
N SER A 57 12.69 -8.18 0.65
CA SER A 57 13.50 -7.45 -0.33
C SER A 57 13.56 -8.22 -1.67
N PRO A 58 12.44 -8.29 -2.41
CA PRO A 58 12.44 -8.86 -3.75
C PRO A 58 13.24 -7.99 -4.73
N ASP A 59 13.89 -8.63 -5.69
CA ASP A 59 14.67 -7.95 -6.72
C ASP A 59 13.75 -7.06 -7.59
N GLY A 60 14.14 -5.80 -7.77
CA GLY A 60 13.47 -4.87 -8.69
C GLY A 60 12.23 -4.16 -8.14
N VAL A 61 11.84 -4.41 -6.88
CA VAL A 61 10.71 -3.72 -6.24
C VAL A 61 11.23 -2.66 -5.27
N THR A 62 10.66 -1.46 -5.31
CA THR A 62 10.91 -0.45 -4.30
C THR A 62 10.19 -0.83 -3.00
N VAL A 63 10.94 -1.03 -1.92
CA VAL A 63 10.38 -1.43 -0.61
C VAL A 63 10.74 -0.41 0.47
N PHE A 64 9.73 0.00 1.23
CA PHE A 64 9.87 0.81 2.44
C PHE A 64 9.51 -0.02 3.66
N GLN A 65 10.51 -0.24 4.51
CA GLN A 65 10.35 -1.05 5.73
C GLN A 65 10.02 -0.13 6.90
N VAL A 66 8.87 -0.36 7.53
CA VAL A 66 8.39 0.39 8.70
C VAL A 66 8.44 -0.48 9.95
N ASP A 67 8.52 0.15 11.13
CA ASP A 67 8.71 -0.57 12.39
C ASP A 67 7.47 -1.38 12.84
N SER A 68 6.28 -1.05 12.35
CA SER A 68 5.04 -1.76 12.68
C SER A 68 3.87 -1.37 11.76
N PHE A 69 3.07 -2.37 11.38
CA PHE A 69 1.70 -2.21 10.90
C PHE A 69 0.70 -2.78 11.93
N GLY A 70 -0.56 -2.46 11.72
CA GLY A 70 -1.67 -3.05 12.48
C GLY A 70 -2.93 -2.94 11.65
N LEU A 71 -2.90 -3.60 10.48
CA LEU A 71 -4.07 -3.66 9.60
C LEU A 71 -5.09 -4.64 10.17
N ASP A 72 -6.35 -4.26 10.18
CA ASP A 72 -7.42 -5.13 10.65
C ASP A 72 -7.91 -6.07 9.53
N ASN A 73 -8.27 -7.30 9.85
CA ASN A 73 -8.81 -8.28 8.89
C ASN A 73 -10.32 -8.10 8.64
N ASP A 74 -11.03 -7.38 9.51
CA ASP A 74 -12.47 -7.14 9.44
C ASP A 74 -12.82 -5.78 8.82
N GLU A 75 -12.20 -4.69 9.27
CA GLU A 75 -12.46 -3.35 8.72
C GLU A 75 -11.30 -2.41 9.03
N ASP A 76 -10.76 -1.76 8.00
CA ASP A 76 -9.74 -0.74 8.15
C ASP A 76 -9.91 0.37 7.09
N GLU A 77 -9.37 1.55 7.36
CA GLU A 77 -9.23 2.68 6.46
C GLU A 77 -7.79 3.16 6.46
N ILE A 78 -7.12 2.98 5.33
CA ILE A 78 -5.73 3.39 5.13
C ILE A 78 -5.73 4.78 4.50
N SER A 79 -4.96 5.70 5.07
CA SER A 79 -4.74 7.04 4.54
C SER A 79 -3.26 7.31 4.32
N LEU A 80 -2.93 7.86 3.16
CA LEU A 80 -1.59 8.34 2.84
C LEU A 80 -1.51 9.84 3.15
N ILE A 81 -0.59 10.22 4.02
CA ILE A 81 -0.43 11.57 4.54
C ILE A 81 0.83 12.21 3.95
N TYR A 82 0.69 13.41 3.41
CA TYR A 82 1.76 14.19 2.81
C TYR A 82 2.82 14.60 3.84
N SER A 83 3.97 15.07 3.35
CA SER A 83 5.12 15.51 4.15
C SER A 83 4.84 16.68 5.12
N ASP A 84 3.66 17.31 5.05
CA ASP A 84 3.23 18.32 6.01
C ASP A 84 2.58 17.75 7.28
N GLY A 85 2.42 16.42 7.33
CA GLY A 85 1.84 15.66 8.43
C GLY A 85 0.33 15.84 8.61
N GLN A 86 -0.36 16.49 7.66
CA GLN A 86 -1.78 16.84 7.81
C GLN A 86 -2.61 16.59 6.54
N SER A 87 -2.04 16.80 5.37
CA SER A 87 -2.76 16.66 4.10
C SER A 87 -2.90 15.20 3.73
N VAL A 88 -4.15 14.74 3.58
CA VAL A 88 -4.45 13.40 3.06
C VAL A 88 -4.34 13.44 1.53
N ILE A 89 -3.46 12.61 0.98
CA ILE A 89 -3.24 12.45 -0.47
C ILE A 89 -4.23 11.47 -1.08
N ASP A 90 -4.41 10.32 -0.43
CA ASP A 90 -5.42 9.32 -0.75
C ASP A 90 -5.88 8.63 0.53
N SER A 91 -7.11 8.12 0.53
CA SER A 91 -7.63 7.28 1.60
C SER A 91 -8.55 6.22 1.04
N LYS A 92 -8.47 5.02 1.61
CA LYS A 92 -9.30 3.92 1.20
C LYS A 92 -9.54 2.92 2.33
N GLY A 93 -10.82 2.66 2.56
CA GLY A 93 -11.28 1.62 3.47
C GLY A 93 -11.66 0.31 2.78
N HIS A 94 -11.55 -0.76 3.54
CA HIS A 94 -12.09 -2.08 3.23
C HIS A 94 -12.99 -2.57 4.36
N SER A 95 -13.86 -3.52 4.04
CA SER A 95 -14.63 -4.26 5.04
C SER A 95 -14.72 -5.73 4.62
N GLY A 96 -14.78 -6.61 5.62
CA GLY A 96 -14.55 -8.03 5.46
C GLY A 96 -13.08 -8.37 5.21
N GLY A 97 -12.81 -9.67 5.03
CA GLY A 97 -11.49 -10.18 4.68
C GLY A 97 -11.48 -10.89 3.32
N CYS A 98 -10.34 -10.86 2.64
CA CYS A 98 -10.14 -11.55 1.36
C CYS A 98 -9.84 -13.05 1.49
N GLY A 99 -9.59 -13.54 2.71
CA GLY A 99 -9.14 -14.91 2.98
C GLY A 99 -7.64 -15.09 2.75
N ASP A 100 -7.12 -16.24 3.17
CA ASP A 100 -5.68 -16.52 3.22
C ASP A 100 -4.96 -16.28 1.88
N GLY A 101 -3.88 -15.51 1.92
CA GLY A 101 -2.99 -15.27 0.77
C GLY A 101 -3.54 -14.29 -0.26
N LYS A 102 -4.63 -13.59 0.04
CA LYS A 102 -5.19 -12.55 -0.83
C LYS A 102 -5.08 -11.16 -0.20
N SER A 103 -5.03 -10.15 -1.06
CA SER A 103 -5.10 -8.75 -0.68
C SER A 103 -6.34 -8.11 -1.27
N PHE A 104 -6.80 -7.02 -0.64
CA PHE A 104 -7.65 -6.08 -1.33
C PHE A 104 -6.81 -5.24 -2.30
N GLN A 105 -7.31 -5.03 -3.50
CA GLN A 105 -6.58 -4.32 -4.55
C GLN A 105 -7.53 -3.56 -5.47
N ARG A 106 -7.02 -2.47 -6.10
CA ARG A 106 -7.73 -1.79 -7.19
C ARG A 106 -7.30 -2.44 -8.51
N THR A 107 -8.25 -3.03 -9.23
CA THR A 107 -8.05 -3.53 -10.60
C THR A 107 -8.52 -2.48 -11.61
N GLY A 108 -7.88 -2.40 -12.79
CA GLY A 108 -8.33 -1.63 -13.96
C GLY A 108 -8.67 -0.14 -13.77
N ASN A 109 -7.93 0.78 -14.42
CA ASN A 109 -8.17 2.24 -14.40
C ASN A 109 -8.24 2.90 -13.00
N TYR A 110 -7.76 2.23 -11.95
CA TYR A 110 -7.79 2.75 -10.57
C TYR A 110 -9.22 3.05 -10.07
N GLY A 111 -10.17 2.20 -10.44
CA GLY A 111 -11.58 2.31 -10.05
C GLY A 111 -11.80 2.44 -8.53
N SER A 112 -13.01 2.86 -8.15
CA SER A 112 -13.36 3.12 -6.75
C SER A 112 -13.48 1.87 -5.89
N ASP A 113 -13.56 0.68 -6.49
CA ASP A 113 -13.94 -0.54 -5.80
C ASP A 113 -12.69 -1.40 -5.56
N TRP A 114 -12.61 -2.00 -4.37
CA TRP A 114 -11.56 -2.95 -4.02
C TRP A 114 -12.04 -4.36 -4.30
N GLU A 115 -11.21 -5.14 -4.98
CA GLU A 115 -11.44 -6.55 -5.27
C GLU A 115 -10.42 -7.40 -4.50
N CYS A 116 -10.77 -8.67 -4.25
CA CYS A 116 -9.90 -9.61 -3.56
C CYS A 116 -9.19 -10.53 -4.55
N ASP A 117 -7.88 -10.40 -4.67
CA ASP A 117 -7.05 -11.29 -5.50
C ASP A 117 -5.67 -11.52 -4.85
N ALA A 118 -4.83 -12.33 -5.49
CA ALA A 118 -3.44 -12.49 -5.08
C ALA A 118 -2.69 -11.16 -5.16
N PRO A 119 -1.83 -10.82 -4.19
CA PRO A 119 -1.06 -9.59 -4.22
C PRO A 119 0.01 -9.66 -5.33
N THR A 120 0.18 -8.58 -6.09
CA THR A 120 1.18 -8.47 -7.17
C THR A 120 2.52 -7.94 -6.66
N LEU A 121 2.51 -6.99 -5.72
CA LEU A 121 3.66 -6.45 -4.98
C LEU A 121 4.83 -6.02 -5.88
N GLY A 122 4.66 -4.88 -6.55
CA GLY A 122 5.62 -4.29 -7.49
C GLY A 122 5.17 -4.34 -8.94
N GLU A 123 3.97 -4.85 -9.21
CA GLU A 123 3.41 -5.01 -10.55
C GLU A 123 1.93 -4.60 -10.60
N GLU A 124 1.41 -4.33 -11.80
CA GLU A 124 0.02 -3.96 -12.00
C GLU A 124 -0.96 -5.07 -11.57
N ASN A 125 -2.01 -4.69 -10.84
CA ASN A 125 -3.14 -5.55 -10.52
C ASN A 125 -3.92 -5.86 -11.79
N GLU A 126 -3.71 -7.05 -12.33
CA GLU A 126 -4.48 -7.58 -13.45
C GLU A 126 -5.78 -8.20 -12.92
N VAL A 127 -6.91 -7.90 -13.58
CA VAL A 127 -8.15 -8.66 -13.33
C VAL A 127 -7.87 -10.10 -13.73
N SER A 128 -7.76 -11.01 -12.77
CA SER A 128 -7.77 -12.42 -13.11
C SER A 128 -9.09 -12.71 -13.82
N SER A 129 -9.02 -12.99 -15.13
CA SER A 129 -10.20 -13.43 -15.86
C SER A 129 -10.71 -14.69 -15.15
N GLN A 130 -11.84 -14.56 -14.46
CA GLN A 130 -12.56 -15.72 -13.96
C GLN A 130 -12.93 -16.56 -15.19
N ASN A 131 -12.12 -17.59 -15.46
CA ASN A 131 -12.49 -18.62 -16.40
C ASN A 131 -13.66 -19.39 -15.78
N GLU A 132 -14.85 -19.04 -16.27
CA GLU A 132 -16.13 -19.76 -16.26
C GLU A 132 -16.88 -19.96 -14.93
#